data_AF-A0A354HY53-F1
#
_entry.id   AF-A0A354HY53-F1
#
_cell.length_a   1.000
_cell.length_b   1.000
_cell.length_c   1.000
_cell.angle_alpha   90.00
_cell.angle_beta   90.00
_cell.angle_gamma   90.00
#
_symmetry.space_group_name_H-M   'P 1'
#
loop_
_entity.id
_entity.type
_entity.pdbx_description
1 polymer ?
#
loop_
_entity_poly.entity_id
_entity_poly.type
_entity_poly.pdbx_seq_one_letter_code
_entity_poly.pdbx_strand_id
1 'polypeptide(L)'
;MENLDIIIGREDGTNRLAMLVNGTKKQAAGTPNSVPMTVSRLKPDQMTGHCRIVTQGNDVWIYNLNPQNVTYVNGEPICADGSFPTQLSAKDKVQLGYPQENNAPYSVNILSALKAANWSADIHHLLHVWKQYDYDNEKIDIGQQRMNAMQSVTGILSMGATAALFVPNPTIASLRPVLITIALALMVVFAVFRFRKGNMGPVQKKRLNEQFHRDYVCPCCGQFLGNIPGNELISLGKCTKCGISYAS
;
A
#
# COMPACT_ATOMS: atom_id res chain seq x y z
N MET A 1 -10.42 -3.94 18.53
CA MET A 1 -10.41 -2.72 17.70
C MET A 1 -11.65 -1.93 18.02
N GLU A 2 -11.51 -0.63 18.25
CA GLU A 2 -12.68 0.21 18.52
C GLU A 2 -13.30 0.63 17.20
N ASN A 3 -14.50 0.13 16.92
CA ASN A 3 -15.34 0.68 15.87
C ASN A 3 -15.66 2.12 16.25
N LEU A 4 -15.35 3.02 15.34
CA LEU A 4 -15.51 4.45 15.54
C LEU A 4 -16.75 4.93 14.82
N ASP A 5 -17.52 5.75 15.52
CA ASP A 5 -18.75 6.37 15.04
C ASP A 5 -18.63 7.89 15.11
N ILE A 6 -18.70 8.54 13.96
CA ILE A 6 -18.46 9.97 13.81
C ILE A 6 -19.65 10.58 13.09
N ILE A 7 -20.37 11.47 13.77
CA ILE A 7 -21.46 12.24 13.16
C ILE A 7 -20.95 13.62 12.82
N ILE A 8 -21.10 14.03 11.56
CA ILE A 8 -20.65 15.32 11.07
C ILE A 8 -21.87 16.20 10.77
N GLY A 9 -21.80 17.46 11.15
CA GLY A 9 -22.79 18.46 10.80
C GLY A 9 -22.26 19.88 11.04
N ARG A 10 -23.14 20.86 10.84
CA ARG A 10 -22.88 22.26 11.16
C ARG A 10 -23.18 22.55 12.63
N GLU A 11 -22.31 23.30 13.30
CA GLU A 11 -22.54 23.75 14.67
C GLU A 11 -23.68 24.79 14.74
N ASP A 12 -24.48 24.74 15.79
CA ASP A 12 -25.54 25.72 16.02
C ASP A 12 -24.96 27.08 16.45
N GLY A 13 -25.53 28.17 15.95
CA GLY A 13 -25.11 29.54 16.24
C GLY A 13 -23.87 30.03 15.47
N THR A 14 -22.80 29.24 15.38
CA THR A 14 -21.52 29.70 14.79
C THR A 14 -21.30 29.28 13.33
N ASN A 15 -22.09 28.35 12.80
CA ASN A 15 -21.99 27.86 11.42
C ASN A 15 -20.59 27.35 11.01
N ARG A 16 -19.85 26.73 11.94
CA ARG A 16 -18.60 25.99 11.64
C ARG A 16 -18.85 24.49 11.57
N LEU A 17 -17.88 23.72 11.08
CA LEU A 17 -18.02 22.27 11.02
C LEU A 17 -17.93 21.72 12.45
N ALA A 18 -18.84 20.83 12.80
CA ALA A 18 -18.83 20.14 14.08
C ALA A 18 -18.93 18.64 13.86
N MET A 19 -18.26 17.92 14.75
CA MET A 19 -18.24 16.48 14.76
C MET A 19 -18.58 15.98 16.15
N LEU A 20 -19.36 14.90 16.22
CA LEU A 20 -19.61 14.13 17.43
C LEU A 20 -18.95 12.78 17.27
N VAL A 21 -17.93 12.51 18.08
CA VAL A 21 -17.20 11.22 18.08
C VAL A 21 -17.73 10.35 19.21
N ASN A 22 -18.13 9.12 18.88
CA ASN A 22 -18.66 8.10 19.78
C ASN A 22 -19.73 8.65 20.75
N GLY A 23 -20.59 9.54 20.25
CA GLY A 23 -21.69 10.15 21.01
C GLY A 23 -21.29 11.11 22.13
N THR A 24 -20.00 11.33 22.38
CA THR A 24 -19.52 12.03 23.60
C THR A 24 -18.63 13.24 23.29
N LYS A 25 -17.68 13.11 22.37
CA LYS A 25 -16.71 14.18 22.10
C LYS A 25 -17.18 15.08 20.97
N LYS A 26 -17.62 16.30 21.31
CA LYS A 26 -17.84 17.37 20.33
C LYS A 26 -16.52 18.02 19.95
N GLN A 27 -16.25 18.08 18.66
CA GLN A 27 -15.11 18.81 18.14
C GLN A 27 -15.56 19.73 17.01
N ALA A 28 -15.22 21.01 17.13
CA ALA A 28 -15.44 21.97 16.07
C ALA A 28 -14.19 22.12 15.21
N ALA A 29 -14.39 22.29 13.90
CA ALA A 29 -13.35 22.51 12.92
C ALA A 29 -13.71 23.71 12.02
N GLY A 30 -12.72 24.54 11.73
CA GLY A 30 -12.87 25.72 10.87
C GLY A 30 -13.29 26.99 11.62
N THR A 31 -13.31 28.09 10.88
CA THR A 31 -13.72 29.41 11.37
C THR A 31 -15.24 29.51 11.48
N PRO A 32 -15.76 30.39 12.35
CA PRO A 32 -17.19 30.72 12.34
C PRO A 32 -17.65 31.13 10.93
N ASN A 33 -18.87 30.74 10.56
CA ASN A 33 -19.50 30.97 9.26
C ASN A 33 -18.79 30.34 8.04
N SER A 34 -17.91 29.35 8.26
CA SER A 34 -17.24 28.61 7.17
C SER A 34 -18.13 27.57 6.50
N VAL A 35 -19.19 27.10 7.16
CA VAL A 35 -20.05 26.02 6.66
C VAL A 35 -21.40 26.58 6.21
N PRO A 36 -21.82 26.32 4.96
CA PRO A 36 -23.08 26.83 4.42
C PRO A 36 -24.29 26.20 5.10
N MET A 37 -25.43 26.89 5.00
CA MET A 37 -26.72 26.44 5.55
C MET A 37 -27.25 25.17 4.89
N THR A 38 -26.72 24.81 3.72
CA THR A 38 -27.00 23.58 2.98
C THR A 38 -26.48 22.32 3.72
N VAL A 39 -25.57 22.49 4.67
CA VAL A 39 -25.12 21.43 5.57
C VAL A 39 -26.03 21.38 6.81
N SER A 40 -26.53 20.18 7.10
CA SER A 40 -27.45 19.92 8.21
C SER A 40 -26.77 20.20 9.54
N ARG A 41 -27.53 20.73 10.49
CA ARG A 41 -27.03 20.98 11.86
C ARG A 41 -26.71 19.67 12.56
N LEU A 42 -25.64 19.66 13.34
CA LEU A 42 -25.32 18.58 14.27
C LEU A 42 -26.26 18.68 15.48
N LYS A 43 -27.01 17.61 15.74
CA LYS A 43 -27.94 17.48 16.88
C LYS A 43 -27.51 16.27 17.73
N PRO A 44 -26.64 16.49 18.74
CA PRO A 44 -26.07 15.41 19.54
C PRO A 44 -27.10 14.62 20.32
N ASP A 45 -28.09 15.32 20.90
CA ASP A 45 -29.14 14.68 21.71
C ASP A 45 -29.99 13.69 20.90
N GLN A 46 -30.03 13.89 19.58
CA GLN A 46 -30.75 13.06 18.62
C GLN A 46 -29.81 12.11 17.85
N MET A 47 -28.50 12.10 18.16
CA MET A 47 -27.48 11.37 17.41
C MET A 47 -27.64 11.52 15.89
N THR A 48 -27.89 12.76 15.44
CA THR A 48 -28.12 13.08 14.03
C THR A 48 -27.36 14.31 13.58
N GLY A 49 -27.17 14.43 12.27
CA GLY A 49 -26.35 15.46 11.65
C GLY A 49 -26.61 15.52 10.15
N HIS A 50 -25.56 15.77 9.39
CA HIS A 50 -25.61 15.71 7.94
C HIS A 50 -25.22 14.32 7.43
N CYS A 51 -24.09 13.80 7.88
CA CYS A 51 -23.64 12.45 7.57
C CYS A 51 -23.04 11.76 8.78
N ARG A 52 -22.94 10.44 8.72
CA ARG A 52 -22.32 9.57 9.72
C ARG A 52 -21.22 8.77 9.06
N ILE A 53 -20.08 8.65 9.73
CA ILE A 53 -18.96 7.83 9.32
C ILE A 53 -18.79 6.73 10.35
N VAL A 54 -18.76 5.49 9.89
CA VAL A 54 -18.54 4.31 10.72
C VAL A 54 -17.31 3.59 10.22
N THR A 55 -16.43 3.19 11.13
CA THR A 55 -15.27 2.36 10.81
C THR A 55 -15.49 0.93 11.26
N GLN A 56 -15.09 -0.02 10.42
CA GLN A 56 -15.08 -1.44 10.71
C GLN A 56 -13.72 -2.01 10.28
N GLY A 57 -12.83 -2.20 11.26
CA GLY A 57 -11.43 -2.53 10.95
C GLY A 57 -10.76 -1.41 10.16
N ASN A 58 -10.30 -1.72 8.95
CA ASN A 58 -9.71 -0.75 8.01
C ASN A 58 -10.74 -0.11 7.07
N ASP A 59 -11.98 -0.60 7.04
CA ASP A 59 -13.01 -0.08 6.15
C ASP A 59 -13.70 1.12 6.79
N VAL A 60 -13.88 2.17 5.99
CA VAL A 60 -14.55 3.41 6.37
C VAL A 60 -15.83 3.51 5.55
N TRP A 61 -16.97 3.66 6.23
CA TRP A 61 -18.29 3.72 5.60
C TRP A 61 -18.93 5.06 5.90
N ILE A 62 -19.58 5.67 4.91
CA ILE A 62 -20.34 6.91 5.06
C ILE A 62 -21.83 6.69 4.81
N TYR A 63 -22.65 7.29 5.66
CA TYR A 63 -24.11 7.29 5.59
C TYR A 63 -24.60 8.74 5.50
N ASN A 64 -25.59 8.98 4.65
CA ASN A 64 -26.34 10.23 4.72
C ASN A 64 -27.36 10.15 5.86
N LEU A 65 -27.48 11.18 6.68
CA LEU A 65 -28.44 11.20 7.79
C LEU A 65 -29.65 12.11 7.53
N ASN A 66 -29.62 12.94 6.50
CA ASN A 66 -30.71 13.86 6.18
C ASN A 66 -31.11 13.77 4.70
N PRO A 67 -32.29 13.23 4.38
CA PRO A 67 -32.76 13.11 2.99
C PRO A 67 -32.88 14.44 2.25
N GLN A 68 -33.08 15.55 2.98
CA GLN A 68 -33.23 16.88 2.38
C GLN A 68 -31.89 17.50 1.97
N ASN A 69 -30.78 17.04 2.54
CA ASN A 69 -29.45 17.55 2.26
C ASN A 69 -28.53 16.39 1.89
N VAL A 70 -28.20 16.29 0.60
CA VAL A 70 -27.46 15.16 0.04
C VAL A 70 -25.96 15.26 0.36
N THR A 71 -25.37 14.11 0.67
CA THR A 71 -23.92 13.91 0.74
C THR A 71 -23.43 13.34 -0.59
N TYR A 72 -22.30 13.83 -1.09
CA TYR A 72 -21.68 13.38 -2.33
C TYR A 72 -20.31 12.79 -2.05
N VAL A 73 -19.97 11.72 -2.77
CA VAL A 73 -18.64 11.10 -2.79
C VAL A 73 -18.14 11.16 -4.22
N ASN A 74 -17.02 11.84 -4.45
CA ASN A 74 -16.44 12.06 -5.79
C ASN A 74 -17.43 12.71 -6.80
N GLY A 75 -18.38 13.51 -6.30
CA GLY A 75 -19.42 14.17 -7.10
C GLY A 75 -20.68 13.33 -7.34
N GLU A 76 -20.69 12.05 -6.94
CA GLU A 76 -21.88 11.20 -7.01
C GLU A 76 -22.67 11.26 -5.70
N PRO A 77 -23.99 11.43 -5.73
CA PRO A 77 -24.82 11.45 -4.53
C PRO A 77 -24.91 10.05 -3.92
N ILE A 78 -24.70 9.95 -2.62
CA ILE A 78 -24.95 8.70 -1.88
C ILE A 78 -26.45 8.57 -1.56
N CYS A 79 -26.86 7.40 -1.09
CA CYS A 79 -28.25 7.12 -0.76
C CYS A 79 -28.81 8.13 0.25
N ALA A 80 -29.85 8.88 -0.15
CA ALA A 80 -30.33 10.04 0.60
C ALA A 80 -30.97 9.67 1.96
N ASP A 81 -31.61 8.50 2.05
CA ASP A 81 -32.27 8.00 3.26
C ASP A 81 -31.33 7.27 4.23
N GLY A 82 -30.06 7.13 3.87
CA GLY A 82 -29.05 6.45 4.70
C GLY A 82 -29.23 4.93 4.77
N SER A 83 -30.10 4.33 3.97
CA SER A 83 -30.34 2.88 3.95
C SER A 83 -29.13 2.09 3.46
N PHE A 84 -28.36 2.65 2.52
CA PHE A 84 -27.15 2.04 1.97
C PHE A 84 -25.93 2.94 2.20
N PRO A 85 -24.93 2.49 2.96
CA PRO A 85 -23.67 3.21 3.07
C PRO A 85 -22.82 3.09 1.82
N THR A 86 -21.94 4.05 1.63
CA THR A 86 -20.87 4.00 0.63
C THR A 86 -19.54 3.77 1.33
N GLN A 87 -18.74 2.81 0.84
CA GLN A 87 -17.38 2.61 1.32
C GLN A 87 -16.51 3.76 0.81
N LEU A 88 -15.75 4.38 1.70
CA LEU A 88 -14.80 5.42 1.37
C LEU A 88 -13.41 4.83 1.17
N SER A 89 -12.77 5.23 0.08
CA SER A 89 -11.36 5.09 -0.14
C SER A 89 -10.60 6.34 0.34
N ALA A 90 -9.33 6.15 0.62
CA ALA A 90 -8.34 7.17 0.96
C ALA A 90 -8.36 8.45 0.12
N LYS A 91 -8.69 8.31 -1.17
CA LYS A 91 -8.61 9.38 -2.18
C LYS A 91 -9.96 10.05 -2.42
N ASP A 92 -11.02 9.54 -1.80
CA ASP A 92 -12.36 10.01 -2.08
C ASP A 92 -12.59 11.39 -1.50
N LYS A 93 -13.22 12.23 -2.32
CA LYS A 93 -13.61 13.58 -1.93
C LYS A 93 -15.05 13.55 -1.45
N VAL A 94 -15.25 13.79 -0.15
CA VAL A 94 -16.58 13.93 0.44
C VAL A 94 -17.04 15.37 0.41
N GLN A 95 -18.28 15.56 -0.01
CA GLN A 95 -18.91 16.85 -0.25
C GLN A 95 -20.29 16.87 0.40
N LEU A 96 -20.59 17.93 1.15
CA LEU A 96 -21.80 18.04 1.94
C LEU A 96 -22.70 19.17 1.41
N GLY A 97 -24.00 18.87 1.32
CA GLY A 97 -25.03 19.80 0.86
C GLY A 97 -25.04 19.99 -0.65
N TYR A 98 -26.03 20.72 -1.13
CA TYR A 98 -26.16 21.06 -2.54
C TYR A 98 -25.22 22.21 -2.94
N PRO A 99 -24.80 22.27 -4.22
CA PRO A 99 -24.11 23.42 -4.77
C PRO A 99 -24.99 24.67 -4.61
N GLN A 100 -24.42 25.77 -4.13
CA GLN A 100 -25.10 27.07 -4.20
C GLN A 100 -24.92 27.65 -5.60
N GLU A 101 -25.77 28.60 -6.01
CA GLU A 101 -25.90 29.11 -7.39
C GLU A 101 -24.59 29.50 -8.10
N ASN A 102 -23.49 29.71 -7.38
CA ASN A 102 -22.14 29.92 -7.94
C ASN A 102 -21.01 29.20 -7.16
N ASN A 103 -21.32 28.18 -6.36
CA ASN A 103 -20.34 27.55 -5.47
C ASN A 103 -20.43 26.03 -5.45
N ALA A 104 -19.27 25.38 -5.36
CA ALA A 104 -19.20 23.93 -5.20
C ALA A 104 -19.78 23.48 -3.83
N PRO A 105 -20.27 22.24 -3.72
CA PRO A 105 -20.61 21.63 -2.43
C PRO A 105 -19.47 21.73 -1.42
N TYR A 106 -19.80 21.85 -0.13
CA TYR A 106 -18.80 22.03 0.92
C TYR A 106 -17.94 20.77 1.07
N SER A 107 -16.64 20.86 0.77
CA SER A 107 -15.73 19.72 0.83
C SER A 107 -15.26 19.47 2.27
N VAL A 108 -15.35 18.21 2.72
CA VAL A 108 -14.87 17.79 4.04
C VAL A 108 -13.65 16.90 3.90
N ASN A 109 -12.63 17.15 4.73
CA ASN A 109 -11.45 16.30 4.82
C ASN A 109 -11.69 15.19 5.85
N ILE A 110 -12.04 13.99 5.37
CA ILE A 110 -12.34 12.82 6.21
C ILE A 110 -11.11 12.35 7.01
N LEU A 111 -9.90 12.48 6.46
CA LEU A 111 -8.68 12.12 7.20
C LEU A 111 -8.51 12.97 8.45
N SER A 112 -8.84 14.26 8.38
CA SER A 112 -8.81 15.14 9.55
C SER A 112 -9.84 14.72 10.60
N ALA A 113 -11.01 14.24 10.15
CA ALA A 113 -12.07 13.73 11.02
C ALA A 113 -11.64 12.45 11.74
N LEU A 114 -11.07 11.48 11.02
CA LEU A 114 -10.55 10.23 11.59
C LEU A 114 -9.40 10.49 12.58
N LYS A 115 -8.49 11.42 12.24
CA LYS A 115 -7.39 11.82 13.12
C LYS A 115 -7.88 12.48 14.41
N ALA A 116 -8.85 13.39 14.31
CA ALA A 116 -9.49 14.05 15.45
C ALA A 116 -10.18 13.05 16.40
N ALA A 117 -10.67 11.96 15.82
CA ALA A 117 -11.33 10.86 16.50
C ALA A 117 -10.37 9.79 17.05
N ASN A 118 -9.05 9.98 16.92
CA ASN A 118 -8.01 9.02 17.32
C ASN A 118 -8.18 7.62 16.69
N TRP A 119 -8.71 7.55 15.47
CA TRP A 119 -8.79 6.28 14.76
C TRP A 119 -7.39 5.75 14.44
N SER A 120 -7.20 4.45 14.63
CA SER A 120 -5.97 3.73 14.32
C SER A 120 -6.22 2.63 13.31
N ALA A 121 -5.33 2.53 12.32
CA ALA A 121 -5.46 1.55 11.24
C ALA A 121 -4.67 0.27 11.54
N ASP A 122 -5.26 -0.88 11.22
CA ASP A 122 -4.59 -2.18 11.36
C ASP A 122 -3.56 -2.40 10.25
N ILE A 123 -2.33 -2.66 10.67
CA ILE A 123 -1.18 -2.89 9.79
C ILE A 123 -0.67 -4.34 9.85
N HIS A 124 -1.31 -5.25 10.57
CA HIS A 124 -0.84 -6.63 10.69
C HIS A 124 -0.71 -7.33 9.34
N HIS A 125 -1.66 -7.08 8.43
CA HIS A 125 -1.59 -7.62 7.07
C HIS A 125 -0.34 -7.15 6.32
N LEU A 126 0.09 -5.89 6.53
CA LEU A 126 1.27 -5.32 5.89
C LEU A 126 2.56 -5.98 6.39
N LEU A 127 2.60 -6.43 7.65
CA LEU A 127 3.73 -7.21 8.18
C LEU A 127 3.90 -8.52 7.43
N HIS A 128 2.79 -9.18 7.12
CA HIS A 128 2.80 -10.41 6.35
C HIS A 128 3.26 -10.13 4.90
N VAL A 129 2.72 -9.08 4.26
CA VAL A 129 3.15 -8.66 2.91
C VAL A 129 4.64 -8.38 2.86
N TRP A 130 5.20 -7.67 3.85
CA TRP A 130 6.63 -7.40 3.95
C TRP A 130 7.45 -8.68 4.09
N LYS A 131 7.09 -9.56 5.05
CA LYS A 131 7.82 -10.81 5.29
C LYS A 131 7.82 -11.71 4.06
N GLN A 132 6.70 -11.79 3.35
CA GLN A 132 6.58 -12.56 2.13
C GLN A 132 7.48 -11.99 1.03
N TYR A 133 7.48 -10.66 0.85
CA TYR A 133 8.36 -9.99 -0.11
C TYR A 133 9.84 -10.23 0.19
N ASP A 134 10.25 -10.10 1.45
CA ASP A 134 11.63 -10.30 1.90
C ASP A 134 12.10 -11.74 1.61
N TYR A 135 11.28 -12.72 1.98
CA TYR A 135 11.52 -14.14 1.71
C TYR A 135 11.65 -14.46 0.21
N ASP A 136 10.73 -13.94 -0.61
CA ASP A 136 10.76 -14.18 -2.06
C ASP A 136 11.95 -13.50 -2.73
N ASN A 137 12.35 -12.33 -2.25
CA ASN A 137 13.54 -11.63 -2.75
C ASN A 137 14.83 -12.39 -2.41
N GLU A 138 14.96 -12.88 -1.17
CA GLU A 138 16.08 -13.72 -0.75
C GLU A 138 16.17 -15.00 -1.58
N LYS A 139 15.03 -15.65 -1.85
CA LYS A 139 14.96 -16.85 -2.69
C LYS A 139 15.45 -16.60 -4.12
N ILE A 140 15.15 -15.43 -4.69
CA ILE A 140 15.66 -15.04 -6.01
C ILE A 140 17.17 -14.84 -5.94
N ASP A 141 17.69 -14.19 -4.90
CA ASP A 141 19.13 -13.96 -4.71
C ASP A 141 19.92 -15.24 -4.53
N ILE A 142 19.43 -16.18 -3.72
CA ILE A 142 20.02 -17.52 -3.59
C ILE A 142 20.04 -18.24 -4.94
N GLY A 143 18.96 -18.12 -5.72
CA GLY A 143 18.90 -18.65 -7.09
C GLY A 143 19.97 -18.05 -7.99
N GLN A 144 20.15 -16.73 -7.94
CA GLN A 144 21.17 -16.01 -8.70
C GLN A 144 22.59 -16.42 -8.28
N GLN A 145 22.85 -16.53 -6.97
CA GLN A 145 24.14 -16.96 -6.43
C GLN A 145 24.48 -18.39 -6.86
N ARG A 146 23.52 -19.32 -6.84
CA ARG A 146 23.72 -20.70 -7.33
C ARG A 146 24.05 -20.73 -8.82
N MET A 147 23.38 -19.89 -9.62
CA MET A 147 23.68 -19.76 -11.04
C MET A 147 25.07 -19.15 -11.28
N ASN A 148 25.48 -18.16 -10.50
CA ASN A 148 26.82 -17.56 -10.56
C ASN A 148 27.90 -18.56 -10.13
N ALA A 149 27.64 -19.39 -9.10
CA ALA A 149 28.54 -20.46 -8.68
C ALA A 149 28.66 -21.56 -9.76
N MET A 150 27.58 -21.91 -10.45
CA MET A 150 27.69 -22.81 -11.63
C MET A 150 28.52 -22.19 -12.75
N GLN A 151 28.46 -20.86 -12.93
CA GLN A 151 29.27 -20.16 -13.93
C GLN A 151 30.76 -20.14 -13.55
N SER A 152 31.11 -19.99 -12.26
CA SER A 152 32.52 -20.00 -11.87
C SER A 152 33.20 -21.34 -12.17
N VAL A 153 32.47 -22.46 -12.09
CA VAL A 153 32.96 -23.79 -12.50
C VAL A 153 33.34 -23.82 -13.98
N THR A 154 32.54 -23.21 -14.86
CA THR A 154 32.87 -23.16 -16.30
C THR A 154 34.13 -22.34 -16.60
N GLY A 155 34.36 -21.26 -15.85
CA GLY A 155 35.56 -20.44 -15.95
C GLY A 155 36.82 -21.21 -15.52
N ILE A 156 36.74 -21.91 -14.38
CA ILE A 156 37.84 -22.73 -13.85
C ILE A 156 38.19 -23.87 -14.80
N LEU A 157 37.19 -24.57 -15.35
CA LEU A 157 37.41 -25.66 -16.31
C LEU A 157 38.06 -25.16 -17.60
N SER A 158 37.65 -23.99 -18.10
CA SER A 158 38.24 -23.39 -19.30
C SER A 158 39.69 -22.96 -19.06
N MET A 159 39.98 -22.31 -17.92
CA MET A 159 41.33 -21.90 -17.54
C MET A 159 42.27 -23.10 -17.36
N GLY A 160 41.79 -24.16 -16.69
CA GLY A 160 42.54 -25.40 -16.51
C GLY A 160 42.86 -26.12 -17.83
N ALA A 161 41.90 -26.14 -18.77
CA ALA A 161 42.12 -26.69 -20.11
C ALA A 161 43.19 -25.91 -20.89
N THR A 162 43.21 -24.57 -20.79
CA THR A 162 44.29 -23.75 -21.37
C THR A 162 45.64 -23.98 -20.71
N ALA A 163 45.72 -24.13 -19.38
CA ALA A 163 46.98 -24.40 -18.69
C ALA A 163 47.60 -25.75 -19.11
N ALA A 164 46.77 -26.77 -19.36
CA ALA A 164 47.22 -28.09 -19.82
C ALA A 164 47.86 -28.09 -21.22
N LEU A 165 47.60 -27.07 -22.05
CA LEU A 165 48.22 -26.89 -23.37
C LEU A 165 49.70 -26.47 -23.27
N PHE A 166 50.10 -25.80 -22.17
CA PHE A 166 51.45 -25.23 -22.02
C PHE A 166 52.43 -26.15 -21.27
N VAL A 167 52.00 -27.27 -20.69
CA VAL A 167 52.88 -28.21 -19.98
C VAL A 167 53.52 -29.20 -20.95
N PRO A 168 54.84 -29.12 -21.25
CA PRO A 168 55.49 -29.94 -22.26
C PRO A 168 55.83 -31.31 -21.68
N ASN A 169 54.83 -32.20 -21.58
CA ASN A 169 55.04 -33.58 -21.16
C ASN A 169 54.54 -34.57 -22.24
N PRO A 170 55.42 -35.42 -22.80
CA PRO A 170 55.10 -36.31 -23.91
C PRO A 170 54.09 -37.41 -23.55
N THR A 171 53.93 -37.77 -22.27
CA THR A 171 52.92 -38.76 -21.84
C THR A 171 51.48 -38.22 -21.88
N ILE A 172 51.31 -36.89 -21.83
CA ILE A 172 50.00 -36.23 -21.85
C ILE A 172 49.62 -35.76 -23.26
N ALA A 173 50.56 -35.83 -24.21
CA ALA A 173 50.39 -35.32 -25.57
C ALA A 173 49.28 -36.06 -26.35
N SER A 174 49.13 -37.36 -26.14
CA SER A 174 48.06 -38.17 -26.74
C SER A 174 46.68 -37.95 -26.08
N LEU A 175 46.65 -37.51 -24.82
CA LEU A 175 45.41 -37.26 -24.05
C LEU A 175 44.85 -35.84 -24.22
N ARG A 176 45.69 -34.88 -24.65
CA ARG A 176 45.29 -33.48 -24.92
C ARG A 176 44.04 -33.31 -25.81
N PRO A 177 43.93 -33.94 -27.00
CA PRO A 177 42.75 -33.73 -27.85
C PRO A 177 41.46 -34.22 -27.20
N VAL A 178 41.52 -35.27 -26.38
CA VAL A 178 40.39 -35.82 -25.62
C VAL A 178 39.96 -34.85 -24.51
N LEU A 179 40.90 -34.26 -23.77
CA LEU A 179 40.60 -33.28 -22.73
C LEU A 179 39.99 -31.99 -23.31
N ILE A 180 40.50 -31.51 -24.45
CA ILE A 180 39.99 -30.30 -25.11
C ILE A 180 38.56 -30.53 -25.61
N THR A 181 38.28 -31.69 -26.24
CA THR A 181 36.92 -32.01 -26.73
C THR A 181 35.91 -32.13 -25.59
N ILE A 182 36.28 -32.73 -24.46
CA ILE A 182 35.43 -32.77 -23.25
C ILE A 182 35.17 -31.36 -22.72
N ALA A 183 36.20 -30.51 -22.62
CA ALA A 183 36.06 -29.13 -22.14
C ALA A 183 35.13 -28.30 -23.05
N LEU A 184 35.27 -28.45 -24.38
CA LEU A 184 34.46 -27.74 -25.37
C LEU A 184 33.00 -28.21 -25.35
N ALA A 185 32.76 -29.51 -25.21
CA ALA A 185 31.43 -30.07 -25.06
C ALA A 185 30.73 -29.57 -23.78
N LEU A 186 31.45 -29.55 -22.64
CA LEU A 186 30.92 -29.00 -21.39
C LEU A 186 30.58 -27.52 -21.54
N MET A 187 31.45 -26.73 -22.17
CA MET A 187 31.21 -25.30 -22.48
C MET A 187 29.90 -25.09 -23.25
N VAL A 188 29.66 -25.87 -24.31
CA VAL A 188 28.43 -25.78 -25.12
C VAL A 188 27.20 -26.17 -24.30
N VAL A 189 27.26 -27.26 -23.53
CA VAL A 189 26.15 -27.69 -22.66
C VAL A 189 25.79 -26.61 -21.65
N PHE A 190 26.78 -26.06 -20.93
CA PHE A 190 26.55 -24.99 -19.96
C PHE A 190 26.03 -23.70 -20.60
N ALA A 191 26.52 -23.34 -21.79
CA ALA A 191 26.02 -22.19 -22.54
C ALA A 191 24.53 -22.34 -22.92
N VAL A 192 24.11 -23.51 -23.40
CA VAL A 192 22.71 -23.79 -23.75
C VAL A 192 21.81 -23.74 -22.51
N PHE A 193 22.25 -24.34 -21.39
CA PHE A 193 21.52 -24.25 -20.11
C PHE A 193 21.39 -22.81 -19.61
N ARG A 194 22.43 -21.98 -19.81
CA ARG A 194 22.41 -20.55 -19.49
C ARG A 194 21.39 -19.79 -20.34
N PHE A 195 21.41 -19.94 -21.66
CA PHE A 195 20.48 -19.23 -22.55
C PHE A 195 19.02 -19.54 -22.23
N ARG A 196 18.70 -20.79 -21.85
CA ARG A 196 17.34 -21.17 -21.44
C ARG A 196 16.89 -20.52 -20.12
N LYS A 197 17.81 -20.16 -19.22
CA LYS A 197 17.51 -19.57 -17.90
C LYS A 197 17.81 -18.08 -17.78
N GLY A 198 18.48 -17.48 -18.77
CA GLY A 198 19.23 -16.22 -18.66
C GLY A 198 18.44 -14.96 -18.31
N ASN A 199 17.12 -14.93 -18.51
CA ASN A 199 16.35 -13.69 -18.38
C ASN A 199 15.25 -13.74 -17.30
N MET A 200 15.15 -14.83 -16.54
CA MET A 200 14.04 -14.98 -15.57
C MET A 200 14.27 -14.18 -14.28
N GLY A 201 15.51 -14.10 -13.77
CA GLY A 201 15.81 -13.44 -12.49
C GLY A 201 15.43 -11.95 -12.44
N PRO A 202 15.92 -11.10 -13.37
CA PRO A 202 15.59 -9.67 -13.37
C PRO A 202 14.10 -9.40 -13.58
N VAL A 203 13.42 -10.19 -14.42
CA VAL A 203 11.98 -10.07 -14.66
C VAL A 203 11.18 -10.46 -13.43
N GLN A 204 11.59 -11.53 -12.72
CA GLN A 204 10.97 -11.94 -11.46
C GLN A 204 11.12 -10.87 -10.38
N LYS A 205 12.32 -10.29 -10.23
CA LYS A 205 12.53 -9.18 -9.28
C LYS A 205 11.65 -7.97 -9.61
N LYS A 206 11.54 -7.60 -10.89
CA LYS A 206 10.68 -6.49 -11.31
C LYS A 206 9.22 -6.76 -10.96
N ARG A 207 8.69 -7.94 -11.28
CA ARG A 207 7.31 -8.34 -10.96
C ARG A 207 7.05 -8.37 -9.45
N LEU A 208 7.99 -8.90 -8.68
CA LEU A 208 7.91 -8.95 -7.22
C LEU A 208 7.86 -7.53 -6.63
N ASN A 209 8.72 -6.62 -7.12
CA ASN A 209 8.71 -5.23 -6.68
C ASN A 209 7.41 -4.49 -7.08
N GLU A 210 6.88 -4.75 -8.28
CA GLU A 210 5.59 -4.19 -8.71
C GLU A 210 4.42 -4.70 -7.87
N GLN A 211 4.41 -5.99 -7.49
CA GLN A 211 3.41 -6.54 -6.57
C GLN A 211 3.52 -5.88 -5.20
N PHE A 212 4.74 -5.85 -4.65
CA PHE A 212 5.01 -5.21 -3.37
C PHE A 212 4.59 -3.74 -3.33
N HIS A 213 4.83 -2.97 -4.40
CA HIS A 213 4.45 -1.57 -4.48
C HIS A 213 2.92 -1.36 -4.46
N ARG A 214 2.14 -2.33 -4.96
CA ARG A 214 0.67 -2.29 -4.93
C ARG A 214 0.12 -2.71 -3.58
N ASP A 215 0.70 -3.74 -2.98
CA ASP A 215 0.14 -4.39 -1.79
C ASP A 215 0.61 -3.70 -0.50
N TYR A 216 1.79 -3.07 -0.51
CA TYR A 216 2.37 -2.39 0.67
C TYR A 216 2.00 -0.90 0.73
N VAL A 217 0.70 -0.65 0.80
CA VAL A 217 0.13 0.69 0.84
C VAL A 217 -0.54 0.98 2.18
N CYS A 218 -0.55 2.25 2.58
CA CYS A 218 -1.29 2.67 3.76
C CYS A 218 -2.80 2.44 3.55
N PRO A 219 -3.51 1.76 4.47
CA PRO A 219 -4.97 1.55 4.34
C PRO A 219 -5.75 2.87 4.29
N CYS A 220 -5.24 3.93 4.91
CA CYS A 220 -5.94 5.20 5.03
C CYS A 220 -5.66 6.19 3.89
N CYS A 221 -4.43 6.23 3.35
CA CYS A 221 -4.06 7.18 2.29
C CYS A 221 -3.77 6.52 0.93
N GLY A 222 -3.71 5.19 0.88
CA GLY A 222 -3.41 4.44 -0.35
C GLY A 222 -2.02 4.71 -0.92
N GLN A 223 -1.14 5.37 -0.14
CA GLN A 223 0.21 5.71 -0.56
C GLN A 223 1.16 4.59 -0.16
N PHE A 224 2.08 4.26 -1.05
CA PHE A 224 3.15 3.31 -0.79
C PHE A 224 4.01 3.76 0.41
N LEU A 225 4.25 2.84 1.34
CA LEU A 225 4.93 3.13 2.61
C LEU A 225 6.46 3.21 2.50
N GLY A 226 7.02 2.90 1.32
CA GLY A 226 8.47 2.82 1.13
C GLY A 226 9.00 1.41 1.43
N ASN A 227 10.32 1.24 1.25
CA ASN A 227 11.02 0.00 1.62
C ASN A 227 11.37 -0.02 3.13
N ILE A 228 10.40 0.32 3.98
CA ILE A 228 10.56 0.31 5.43
C ILE A 228 10.13 -1.08 5.93
N PRO A 229 10.94 -1.78 6.74
CA PRO A 229 10.57 -3.05 7.34
C PRO A 229 9.25 -2.98 8.12
N GLY A 230 8.46 -4.05 8.04
CA GLY A 230 7.17 -4.11 8.74
C GLY A 230 7.28 -3.83 10.25
N ASN A 231 8.32 -4.35 10.91
CA ASN A 231 8.54 -4.11 12.34
C ASN A 231 8.86 -2.64 12.65
N GLU A 232 9.54 -1.95 11.74
CA GLU A 232 9.84 -0.52 11.88
C GLU A 232 8.60 0.36 11.64
N LEU A 233 7.63 -0.10 10.82
CA LEU A 233 6.34 0.59 10.71
C LEU A 233 5.57 0.60 12.03
N ILE A 234 5.63 -0.50 12.80
CA ILE A 234 5.00 -0.57 14.13
C ILE A 234 5.69 0.41 15.07
N SER A 235 7.02 0.47 15.07
CA SER A 235 7.78 1.36 15.97
C SER A 235 7.58 2.84 15.62
N LEU A 236 7.36 3.18 14.34
CA LEU A 236 6.96 4.53 13.94
C LEU A 236 5.59 4.91 14.49
N GLY A 237 4.68 3.94 14.64
CA GLY A 237 3.34 4.11 15.23
C GLY A 237 2.38 5.01 14.45
N LYS A 238 2.81 5.64 13.35
CA LYS A 238 1.99 6.52 12.51
C LYS A 238 2.47 6.54 11.07
N CYS A 239 1.56 6.82 10.14
CA CYS A 239 1.88 7.01 8.74
C CYS A 239 2.62 8.34 8.51
N THR A 240 3.75 8.30 7.79
CA THR A 240 4.56 9.49 7.45
C THR A 240 3.87 10.43 6.46
N LYS A 241 2.88 9.95 5.70
CA LYS A 241 2.16 10.72 4.68
C LYS A 241 0.87 11.32 5.20
N CYS A 242 0.00 10.54 5.85
CA CYS A 242 -1.29 11.02 6.35
C CYS A 242 -1.33 11.33 7.85
N GLY A 243 -0.34 10.86 8.62
CA GLY A 243 -0.27 11.13 10.06
C GLY A 243 -1.32 10.43 10.91
N ILE A 244 -1.99 9.40 10.38
CA ILE A 244 -2.88 8.51 11.13
C ILE A 244 -2.03 7.49 11.90
N SER A 245 -2.44 7.19 13.13
CA SER A 245 -1.77 6.22 14.00
C SER A 245 -2.03 4.78 13.55
N TYR A 246 -1.08 3.89 13.79
CA TYR A 246 -1.26 2.47 13.56
C TYR A 246 -1.73 1.77 14.82
N ALA A 247 -2.68 0.84 14.67
CA ALA A 247 -3.05 -0.08 15.72
C ALA A 247 -1.99 -1.18 15.78
N SER A 248 -1.23 -1.21 16.88
CA SER A 248 -0.30 -2.30 17.21
C SER A 248 -1.03 -3.51 17.76
#